data_AF-A0A5J4PA95-F1
#
_entry.id   AF-A0A5J4PA95-F1
#
_cell.length_a   1.000
_cell.length_b   1.000
_cell.length_c   1.000
_cell.angle_alpha   90.00
_cell.angle_beta   90.00
_cell.angle_gamma   90.00
#
_symmetry.space_group_name_H-M   'P 1'
#
loop_
_entity.id
_entity.type
_entity.pdbx_description
1 polymer ?
#
loop_
_entity_poly.entity_id
_entity_poly.type
_entity_poly.pdbx_seq_one_letter_code
_entity_poly.pdbx_strand_id
1 'polypeptide(L)'
;ESYFLSPDLEITVSNTTEAGIRYEAGEDIFAKPPQSYPGKMTALLYHRFKHFNGTPESGLTIICCELIENNGSTLREYVLRHAEANRLGEDFVRWVTEHCRFCDTLVDRIVTGFPRENADEIKAELGYNDNLMVKAEYYHLWAIGGAGYKEVSKVLPLDKAGLHVLYMPSIQSFRDKKVRILNGSHTAMVPVGLQLGCE
;
A
#
# COMPACT_ATOMS: atom_id res chain seq x y z
N GLU A 1 19.03 3.84 -7.62
CA GLU A 1 19.59 2.87 -6.65
C GLU A 1 19.92 3.52 -5.31
N SER A 2 20.60 4.67 -5.26
CA SER A 2 20.98 5.36 -4.00
C SER A 2 19.87 5.50 -2.96
N TYR A 3 18.63 5.82 -3.36
CA TYR A 3 17.51 5.93 -2.43
C TYR A 3 17.14 4.59 -1.77
N PHE A 4 16.96 3.53 -2.57
CA PHE A 4 16.56 2.23 -2.03
C PHE A 4 17.72 1.41 -1.48
N LEU A 5 18.96 1.82 -1.69
CA LEU A 5 20.13 1.27 -1.01
C LEU A 5 20.55 2.10 0.21
N SER A 6 19.79 3.14 0.56
CA SER A 6 20.06 3.88 1.80
C SER A 6 19.83 2.97 3.02
N PRO A 7 20.74 2.97 4.00
CA PRO A 7 20.50 2.31 5.30
C PRO A 7 19.37 2.99 6.08
N ASP A 8 19.07 4.26 5.79
CA ASP A 8 17.99 5.02 6.44
C ASP A 8 16.60 4.65 5.90
N LEU A 9 16.52 3.88 4.81
CA LEU A 9 15.23 3.41 4.28
C LEU A 9 14.75 2.21 5.10
N GLU A 10 13.69 2.43 5.88
CA GLU A 10 13.03 1.40 6.70
C GLU A 10 11.64 1.00 6.17
N ILE A 11 10.93 1.93 5.52
CA ILE A 11 9.52 1.77 5.12
C ILE A 11 9.33 2.08 3.63
N THR A 12 8.54 1.27 2.94
CA THR A 12 7.97 1.61 1.63
C THR A 12 6.45 1.61 1.71
N VAL A 13 5.81 2.62 1.13
CA VAL A 13 4.35 2.72 1.01
C VAL A 13 3.98 2.72 -0.47
N SER A 14 2.96 1.96 -0.87
CA SER A 14 2.50 1.91 -2.26
C SER A 14 1.01 2.13 -2.42
N ASN A 15 0.64 2.75 -3.53
CA ASN A 15 -0.70 2.71 -4.07
C ASN A 15 -0.61 2.67 -5.60
N THR A 16 -0.66 1.46 -6.15
CA THR A 16 -0.49 1.16 -7.57
C THR A 16 -1.80 0.84 -8.28
N THR A 17 -2.93 1.26 -7.69
CA THR A 17 -4.30 0.87 -8.06
C THR A 17 -4.58 -0.62 -7.84
N GLU A 18 -5.84 -1.03 -8.03
CA GLU A 18 -6.30 -2.42 -7.91
C GLU A 18 -5.63 -3.36 -8.92
N ALA A 19 -5.12 -2.80 -10.03
CA ALA A 19 -4.43 -3.56 -11.07
C ALA A 19 -2.91 -3.65 -10.86
N GLY A 20 -2.38 -3.03 -9.79
CA GLY A 20 -0.95 -2.88 -9.58
C GLY A 20 -0.26 -4.13 -9.02
N ILE A 21 -0.87 -4.78 -8.03
CA ILE A 21 -0.36 -6.04 -7.46
C ILE A 21 -0.87 -7.20 -8.31
N ARG A 22 -0.09 -7.53 -9.33
CA ARG A 22 -0.36 -8.66 -10.24
C ARG A 22 0.93 -9.39 -10.58
N TYR A 23 0.83 -10.71 -10.73
CA TYR A 23 1.96 -11.55 -11.11
C TYR A 23 2.13 -11.57 -12.63
N GLU A 24 3.33 -11.25 -13.11
CA GLU A 24 3.71 -11.38 -14.53
C GLU A 24 4.63 -12.60 -14.71
N ALA A 25 4.13 -13.65 -15.35
CA ALA A 25 4.89 -14.88 -15.55
C ALA A 25 6.04 -14.66 -16.54
N GLY A 26 7.24 -15.17 -16.20
CA GLY A 26 8.43 -15.02 -17.04
C GLY A 26 9.03 -13.61 -17.04
N GLU A 27 8.58 -12.74 -16.15
CA GLU A 27 9.16 -11.41 -15.98
C GLU A 27 10.62 -11.49 -15.51
N ASP A 28 11.48 -10.77 -16.23
CA ASP A 28 12.88 -10.55 -15.87
C ASP A 28 13.00 -9.43 -14.84
N ILE A 29 13.37 -9.78 -13.61
CA ILE A 29 13.57 -8.80 -12.52
C ILE A 29 14.83 -7.94 -12.71
N PHE A 30 15.71 -8.27 -13.67
CA PHE A 30 16.89 -7.48 -14.01
C PHE A 30 16.65 -6.47 -15.15
N ALA A 31 15.44 -6.48 -15.73
CA ALA A 31 15.01 -5.42 -16.64
C ALA A 31 15.05 -4.05 -15.94
N LYS A 32 15.29 -2.97 -16.70
CA LYS A 32 15.48 -1.62 -16.16
C LYS A 32 14.37 -0.65 -16.61
N PRO A 33 13.23 -0.57 -15.89
CA PRO A 33 12.82 -1.40 -14.74
C PRO A 33 12.07 -2.69 -15.18
N PRO A 34 11.80 -3.63 -14.24
CA PRO A 34 10.78 -4.65 -14.45
C PRO A 34 9.42 -4.02 -14.76
N GLN A 35 8.52 -4.78 -15.37
CA GLN A 35 7.22 -4.29 -15.83
C GLN A 35 6.22 -4.11 -14.68
N SER A 36 6.04 -5.16 -13.87
CA SER A 36 5.06 -5.24 -12.79
C SER A 36 5.56 -4.57 -11.52
N TYR A 37 4.63 -4.18 -10.63
CA TYR A 37 5.02 -3.68 -9.32
C TYR A 37 5.67 -4.76 -8.44
N PRO A 38 5.14 -6.00 -8.36
CA PRO A 38 5.82 -7.09 -7.67
C PRO A 38 7.22 -7.41 -8.21
N GLY A 39 7.42 -7.37 -9.53
CA GLY A 39 8.74 -7.52 -10.17
C GLY A 39 9.71 -6.43 -9.75
N LYS A 40 9.27 -5.16 -9.77
CA LYS A 40 10.05 -4.01 -9.27
C LYS A 40 10.41 -4.14 -7.80
N MET A 41 9.47 -4.58 -6.96
CA MET A 41 9.71 -4.80 -5.53
C MET A 41 10.71 -5.94 -5.31
N THR A 42 10.59 -7.04 -6.07
CA THR A 42 11.54 -8.16 -6.03
C THR A 42 12.94 -7.71 -6.38
N ALA A 43 13.09 -6.97 -7.48
CA ALA A 43 14.38 -6.40 -7.90
C ALA A 43 14.96 -5.51 -6.82
N LEU A 44 14.18 -4.56 -6.28
CA LEU A 44 14.60 -3.67 -5.21
C LEU A 44 15.11 -4.43 -3.99
N LEU A 45 14.34 -5.41 -3.51
CA LEU A 45 14.70 -6.23 -2.35
C LEU A 45 15.95 -7.07 -2.64
N TYR A 46 16.10 -7.62 -3.84
CA TYR A 46 17.28 -8.39 -4.22
C TYR A 46 18.53 -7.51 -4.24
N HIS A 47 18.46 -6.31 -4.82
CA HIS A 47 19.56 -5.35 -4.79
C HIS A 47 19.93 -4.96 -3.35
N ARG A 48 18.96 -4.72 -2.46
CA ARG A 48 19.21 -4.47 -1.04
C ARG A 48 19.88 -5.66 -0.35
N PHE A 49 19.34 -6.86 -0.54
CA PHE A 49 19.90 -8.09 0.02
C PHE A 49 21.38 -8.26 -0.37
N LYS A 50 21.71 -8.08 -1.66
CA LYS A 50 23.10 -8.17 -2.13
C LYS A 50 23.98 -7.05 -1.58
N HIS A 51 23.47 -5.83 -1.46
CA HIS A 51 24.24 -4.69 -0.97
C HIS A 51 24.58 -4.81 0.52
N PHE A 52 23.62 -5.27 1.33
CA PHE A 52 23.78 -5.38 2.78
C PHE A 52 24.12 -6.80 3.25
N ASN A 53 24.48 -7.72 2.34
CA ASN A 53 24.74 -9.13 2.64
C ASN A 53 23.62 -9.82 3.44
N GLY A 54 22.36 -9.41 3.23
CA GLY A 54 21.20 -10.02 3.88
C GLY A 54 21.16 -9.87 5.39
N THR A 55 21.65 -8.76 5.96
CA THR A 55 21.51 -8.52 7.40
C THR A 55 20.03 -8.36 7.80
N PRO A 56 19.64 -8.78 9.02
CA PRO A 56 18.27 -8.61 9.52
C PRO A 56 17.79 -7.15 9.50
N GLU A 57 18.67 -6.20 9.76
CA GLU A 57 18.38 -4.76 9.85
C GLU A 57 18.13 -4.12 8.48
N SER A 58 18.61 -4.76 7.40
CA SER A 58 18.43 -4.24 6.04
C SER A 58 17.05 -4.55 5.43
N GLY A 59 16.26 -5.40 6.10
CA GLY A 59 14.89 -5.74 5.71
C GLY A 59 13.96 -4.54 5.82
N LEU A 60 12.95 -4.51 4.95
CA LEU A 60 12.01 -3.39 4.86
C LEU A 60 10.64 -3.73 5.46
N THR A 61 9.96 -2.70 5.94
CA THR A 61 8.51 -2.72 6.17
C THR A 61 7.79 -2.20 4.92
N ILE A 62 7.06 -3.08 4.24
CA ILE A 62 6.29 -2.78 3.03
C ILE A 62 4.81 -2.65 3.39
N ILE A 63 4.26 -1.46 3.20
CA ILE A 63 2.87 -1.12 3.51
C ILE A 63 2.11 -0.87 2.19
N CYS A 64 1.23 -1.80 1.84
CA CYS A 64 0.44 -1.71 0.60
C CYS A 64 -0.86 -0.97 0.89
N CYS A 65 -1.26 0.01 0.07
CA CYS A 65 -2.51 0.75 0.17
C CYS A 65 -3.46 0.50 -1.02
N GLU A 66 -3.14 -0.46 -1.88
CA GLU A 66 -4.00 -0.90 -2.96
C GLU A 66 -5.34 -1.45 -2.42
N LEU A 67 -6.44 -1.10 -3.10
CA LEU A 67 -7.82 -1.48 -2.72
C LEU A 67 -8.15 -2.94 -3.13
N ILE A 68 -7.27 -3.88 -2.78
CA ILE A 68 -7.49 -5.31 -2.95
C ILE A 68 -7.43 -6.03 -1.60
N GLU A 69 -8.05 -7.20 -1.54
CA GLU A 69 -7.92 -8.04 -0.36
C GLU A 69 -6.49 -8.56 -0.21
N ASN A 70 -6.03 -8.59 1.04
CA ASN A 70 -4.73 -9.15 1.43
C ASN A 70 -3.57 -8.56 0.62
N ASN A 71 -3.63 -7.26 0.34
CA ASN A 71 -2.68 -6.54 -0.52
C ASN A 71 -1.19 -6.80 -0.17
N GLY A 72 -0.81 -6.71 1.11
CA GLY A 72 0.55 -7.01 1.56
C GLY A 72 0.90 -8.50 1.41
N SER A 73 0.02 -9.38 1.84
CA SER A 73 0.22 -10.83 1.75
C SER A 73 0.34 -11.33 0.30
N THR A 74 -0.48 -10.81 -0.62
CA THR A 74 -0.42 -11.11 -2.05
C THR A 74 0.85 -10.54 -2.69
N LEU A 75 1.28 -9.32 -2.32
CA LEU A 75 2.56 -8.80 -2.78
C LEU A 75 3.72 -9.70 -2.33
N ARG A 76 3.72 -10.16 -1.07
CA ARG A 76 4.72 -11.09 -0.55
C ARG A 76 4.76 -12.38 -1.35
N GLU A 77 3.60 -12.98 -1.62
CA GLU A 77 3.51 -14.19 -2.45
C GLU A 77 4.16 -13.97 -3.82
N TYR A 78 3.82 -12.88 -4.51
CA TYR A 78 4.36 -12.59 -5.84
C TYR A 78 5.86 -12.30 -5.82
N VAL A 79 6.36 -11.60 -4.80
CA VAL A 79 7.80 -11.41 -4.62
C VAL A 79 8.54 -12.74 -4.50
N LEU A 80 8.03 -13.66 -3.67
CA LEU A 80 8.64 -14.98 -3.49
C LEU A 80 8.55 -15.83 -4.77
N ARG A 81 7.45 -15.75 -5.51
CA ARG A 81 7.29 -16.43 -6.80
C ARG A 81 8.25 -15.89 -7.87
N HIS A 82 8.43 -14.58 -7.96
CA HIS A 82 9.44 -14.00 -8.84
C HIS A 82 10.85 -14.40 -8.43
N ALA A 83 11.13 -14.50 -7.13
CA ALA A 83 12.42 -14.95 -6.61
C ALA A 83 12.74 -16.39 -7.02
N GLU A 84 11.76 -17.29 -6.94
CA GLU A 84 11.88 -18.68 -7.40
C GLU A 84 12.07 -18.74 -8.92
N ALA A 85 11.20 -18.06 -9.69
CA ALA A 85 11.25 -18.06 -11.15
C ALA A 85 12.59 -17.51 -11.71
N ASN A 86 13.17 -16.52 -11.04
CA ASN A 86 14.47 -15.92 -11.40
C ASN A 86 15.66 -16.57 -10.70
N ARG A 87 15.46 -17.65 -9.94
CA ARG A 87 16.51 -18.43 -9.25
C ARG A 87 17.41 -17.56 -8.36
N LEU A 88 16.81 -16.67 -7.56
CA LEU A 88 17.54 -15.70 -6.73
C LEU A 88 18.24 -16.31 -5.50
N GLY A 89 17.98 -17.60 -5.22
CA GLY A 89 18.62 -18.38 -4.17
C GLY A 89 17.82 -18.45 -2.86
N GLU A 90 18.02 -19.54 -2.11
CA GLU A 90 17.29 -19.82 -0.86
C GLU A 90 17.58 -18.78 0.23
N ASP A 91 18.80 -18.25 0.28
CA ASP A 91 19.19 -17.24 1.27
C ASP A 91 18.37 -15.95 1.11
N PHE A 92 18.09 -15.54 -0.13
CA PHE A 92 17.24 -14.38 -0.40
C PHE A 92 15.79 -14.65 -0.01
N VAL A 93 15.25 -15.82 -0.37
CA VAL A 93 13.88 -16.23 -0.01
C VAL A 93 13.70 -16.27 1.51
N ARG A 94 14.67 -16.82 2.25
CA ARG A 94 14.69 -16.83 3.71
C ARG A 94 14.76 -15.42 4.27
N TRP A 95 15.64 -14.57 3.75
CA TRP A 95 15.77 -13.18 4.19
C TRP A 95 14.48 -12.37 3.98
N VAL A 96 13.82 -12.49 2.81
CA VAL A 96 12.52 -11.85 2.56
C VAL A 96 11.45 -12.35 3.55
N THR A 97 11.48 -13.65 3.88
CA THR A 97 10.49 -14.25 4.78
C THR A 97 10.69 -13.87 6.24
N GLU A 98 11.93 -13.77 6.70
CA GLU A 98 12.27 -13.56 8.11
C GLU A 98 12.47 -12.09 8.47
N HIS A 99 12.90 -11.26 7.52
CA HIS A 99 13.36 -9.89 7.80
C HIS A 99 12.59 -8.80 7.07
N CYS A 100 11.87 -9.11 5.99
CA CYS A 100 10.94 -8.17 5.37
C CYS A 100 9.52 -8.36 5.92
N ARG A 101 8.82 -7.25 6.17
CA ARG A 101 7.45 -7.26 6.69
C ARG A 101 6.51 -6.74 5.62
N PHE A 102 5.50 -7.52 5.27
CA PHE A 102 4.46 -7.10 4.33
C PHE A 102 3.17 -6.89 5.12
N CYS A 103 2.71 -5.65 5.19
CA CYS A 103 1.53 -5.29 5.96
C CYS A 103 0.29 -5.27 5.08
N ASP A 104 -0.71 -6.03 5.49
CA ASP A 104 -2.04 -5.91 4.92
C ASP A 104 -2.72 -4.67 5.49
N THR A 105 -3.36 -3.87 4.63
CA THR A 105 -4.05 -2.66 5.07
C THR A 105 -5.50 -2.57 4.62
N LEU A 106 -6.24 -1.70 5.30
CA LEU A 106 -7.51 -1.15 4.85
C LEU A 106 -7.39 0.37 4.91
N VAL A 107 -7.58 1.03 3.78
CA VAL A 107 -7.64 2.49 3.67
C VAL A 107 -9.07 2.91 3.35
N ASP A 108 -9.54 3.98 3.97
CA ASP A 108 -10.87 4.54 3.70
C ASP A 108 -10.82 6.06 3.81
N ARG A 109 -10.92 6.72 2.66
CA ARG A 109 -11.07 8.17 2.51
C ARG A 109 -11.46 8.48 1.08
N ILE A 110 -12.56 9.19 0.88
CA ILE A 110 -12.92 9.72 -0.42
C ILE A 110 -11.97 10.88 -0.75
N VAL A 111 -11.22 10.71 -1.83
CA VAL A 111 -10.35 11.74 -2.42
C VAL A 111 -10.75 11.91 -3.87
N THR A 112 -11.22 13.10 -4.20
CA THR A 112 -11.47 13.54 -5.57
C THR A 112 -10.25 14.24 -6.14
N GLY A 113 -10.08 14.16 -7.46
CA GLY A 113 -8.98 14.81 -8.17
C GLY A 113 -9.05 16.34 -8.10
N PHE A 114 -8.27 16.98 -8.98
CA PHE A 114 -8.20 18.44 -9.03
C PHE A 114 -9.61 19.08 -9.16
N PRO A 115 -9.99 20.02 -8.28
CA PRO A 115 -11.34 20.55 -8.20
C PRO A 115 -11.60 21.58 -9.32
N ARG A 116 -11.74 21.09 -10.56
CA ARG A 116 -11.79 21.94 -11.76
C ARG A 116 -12.91 22.99 -11.75
N GLU A 117 -14.03 22.67 -11.12
CA GLU A 117 -15.23 23.52 -11.12
C GLU A 117 -15.06 24.80 -10.31
N ASN A 118 -14.23 24.78 -9.27
CA ASN A 118 -14.05 25.89 -8.33
C ASN A 118 -12.57 26.15 -7.99
N ALA A 119 -11.65 25.72 -8.85
CA ALA A 119 -10.21 25.87 -8.64
C ALA A 119 -9.78 27.33 -8.47
N ASP A 120 -10.34 28.25 -9.26
CA ASP A 120 -9.96 29.67 -9.21
C ASP A 120 -10.46 30.35 -7.92
N GLU A 121 -11.63 29.97 -7.43
CA GLU A 121 -12.17 30.42 -6.14
C GLU A 121 -11.26 29.96 -4.99
N ILE A 122 -10.90 28.67 -4.98
CA ILE A 122 -10.01 28.11 -3.95
C ILE A 122 -8.62 28.75 -4.02
N LYS A 123 -8.08 29.00 -5.21
CA LYS A 123 -6.79 29.70 -5.36
C LYS A 123 -6.85 31.13 -4.81
N ALA A 124 -7.96 31.83 -5.04
CA ALA A 124 -8.17 33.16 -4.49
C ALA A 124 -8.23 33.13 -2.95
N GLU A 125 -8.90 32.12 -2.36
CA GLU A 125 -8.96 31.91 -0.91
C GLU A 125 -7.58 31.56 -0.31
N LEU A 126 -6.83 30.66 -0.95
CA LEU A 126 -5.51 30.22 -0.49
C LEU A 126 -4.42 31.28 -0.69
N GLY A 127 -4.60 32.21 -1.65
CA GLY A 127 -3.63 33.26 -1.97
C GLY A 127 -2.41 32.78 -2.77
N TYR A 128 -2.41 31.55 -3.28
CA TYR A 128 -1.36 31.02 -4.15
C TYR A 128 -1.91 30.01 -5.16
N ASN A 129 -1.16 29.80 -6.25
CA ASN A 129 -1.52 28.84 -7.29
C ASN A 129 -1.02 27.44 -6.95
N ASP A 130 -1.92 26.56 -6.53
CA ASP A 130 -1.66 25.13 -6.37
C ASP A 130 -2.13 24.35 -7.61
N ASN A 131 -1.20 23.78 -8.37
CA ASN A 131 -1.50 22.95 -9.54
C ASN A 131 -1.71 21.47 -9.19
N LEU A 132 -1.49 21.07 -7.93
CA LEU A 132 -1.61 19.69 -7.43
C LEU A 132 -2.71 19.57 -6.36
N MET A 133 -3.63 20.52 -6.31
CA MET A 133 -4.73 20.55 -5.38
C MET A 133 -5.60 19.29 -5.51
N VAL A 134 -5.99 18.72 -4.38
CA VAL A 134 -6.94 17.60 -4.29
C VAL A 134 -7.98 17.92 -3.22
N LYS A 135 -9.21 17.45 -3.43
CA LYS A 135 -10.29 17.61 -2.45
C LYS A 135 -10.61 16.26 -1.83
N ALA A 136 -10.59 16.20 -0.51
CA ALA A 136 -10.92 15.00 0.23
C ALA A 136 -11.95 15.31 1.32
N GLU A 137 -12.70 14.30 1.73
CA GLU A 137 -13.54 14.42 2.92
C GLU A 137 -12.70 14.51 4.21
N TYR A 138 -13.36 14.92 5.31
CA TYR A 138 -12.74 14.97 6.64
C TYR A 138 -12.51 13.59 7.23
N TYR A 139 -13.41 12.63 6.97
CA TYR A 139 -13.24 11.28 7.45
C TYR A 139 -12.00 10.65 6.83
N HIS A 140 -11.25 9.92 7.64
CA HIS A 140 -10.19 9.07 7.14
C HIS A 140 -9.96 7.89 8.09
N LEU A 141 -9.45 6.80 7.55
CA LEU A 141 -9.07 5.61 8.28
C LEU A 141 -7.90 4.93 7.57
N TRP A 142 -6.91 4.52 8.34
CA TRP A 142 -5.87 3.61 7.87
C TRP A 142 -5.67 2.50 8.90
N ALA A 143 -6.22 1.32 8.63
CA ALA A 143 -5.93 0.14 9.43
C ALA A 143 -4.73 -0.59 8.83
N ILE A 144 -3.68 -0.78 9.64
CA ILE A 144 -2.46 -1.49 9.28
C ILE A 144 -2.40 -2.74 10.15
N GLY A 145 -2.30 -3.90 9.53
CA GLY A 145 -2.17 -5.14 10.29
C GLY A 145 -1.25 -6.18 9.68
N GLY A 146 -1.17 -7.29 10.40
CA GLY A 146 -0.24 -8.37 10.12
C GLY A 146 0.82 -8.54 11.21
N ALA A 147 1.69 -9.50 10.99
CA ALA A 147 2.84 -9.74 11.86
C ALA A 147 3.75 -8.49 11.86
N GLY A 148 4.12 -8.04 13.05
CA GLY A 148 4.98 -6.86 13.20
C GLY A 148 4.25 -5.53 13.35
N TYR A 149 2.91 -5.51 13.50
CA TYR A 149 2.14 -4.25 13.62
C TYR A 149 2.64 -3.33 14.75
N LYS A 150 3.21 -3.89 15.83
CA LYS A 150 3.78 -3.13 16.96
C LYS A 150 5.09 -2.45 16.58
N GLU A 151 5.88 -3.08 15.72
CA GLU A 151 7.12 -2.52 15.19
C GLU A 151 6.77 -1.37 14.23
N VAL A 152 5.77 -1.58 13.36
CA VAL A 152 5.27 -0.51 12.47
C VAL A 152 4.77 0.69 13.27
N SER A 153 4.02 0.49 14.36
CA SER A 153 3.53 1.60 15.19
C SER A 153 4.62 2.36 15.94
N LYS A 154 5.83 1.79 16.08
CA LYS A 154 6.98 2.51 16.65
C LYS A 154 7.66 3.39 15.62
N VAL A 155 7.86 2.88 14.39
CA VAL A 155 8.56 3.59 13.32
C VAL A 155 7.66 4.64 12.67
N LEU A 156 6.35 4.36 12.59
CA LEU A 156 5.36 5.25 12.00
C LEU A 156 4.20 5.49 12.99
N PRO A 157 4.38 6.27 14.08
CA PRO A 157 3.39 6.44 15.15
C PRO A 157 2.29 7.47 14.81
N LEU A 158 1.54 7.23 13.73
CA LEU A 158 0.56 8.19 13.22
C LEU A 158 -0.67 8.34 14.12
N ASP A 159 -1.02 7.30 14.89
CA ASP A 159 -2.04 7.36 15.94
C ASP A 159 -1.69 8.42 17.00
N LYS A 160 -0.41 8.51 17.37
CA LYS A 160 0.09 9.53 18.31
C LYS A 160 0.15 10.93 17.71
N ALA A 161 0.11 11.04 16.38
CA ALA A 161 -0.01 12.31 15.68
C ALA A 161 -1.47 12.81 15.54
N GLY A 162 -2.44 12.12 16.16
CA GLY A 162 -3.86 12.47 16.11
C GLY A 162 -4.57 12.00 14.84
N LEU A 163 -3.92 11.18 14.01
CA LEU A 163 -4.53 10.58 12.83
C LEU A 163 -5.28 9.30 13.20
N HIS A 164 -6.41 9.05 12.54
CA HIS A 164 -7.18 7.82 12.70
C HIS A 164 -6.50 6.63 12.00
N VAL A 165 -5.41 6.16 12.61
CA VAL A 165 -4.63 5.00 12.18
C VAL A 165 -4.74 3.91 13.24
N LEU A 166 -5.09 2.70 12.82
CA LEU A 166 -5.29 1.55 13.71
C LEU A 166 -4.23 0.50 13.41
N TYR A 167 -3.46 0.10 14.44
CA TYR A 167 -2.49 -1.00 14.33
C TYR A 167 -3.06 -2.24 15.00
N MET A 168 -3.12 -3.36 14.27
CA MET A 168 -3.78 -4.57 14.78
C MET A 168 -3.12 -5.86 14.26
N PRO A 169 -3.25 -6.99 14.98
CA PRO A 169 -2.65 -8.25 14.55
C PRO A 169 -3.20 -8.78 13.22
N SER A 170 -4.47 -8.50 12.91
CA SER A 170 -5.10 -8.84 11.63
C SER A 170 -6.21 -7.85 11.31
N ILE A 171 -6.30 -7.44 10.05
CA ILE A 171 -7.35 -6.54 9.54
C ILE A 171 -8.61 -7.27 9.07
N GLN A 172 -8.61 -8.61 9.04
CA GLN A 172 -9.68 -9.39 8.40
C GLN A 172 -11.05 -9.13 9.04
N SER A 173 -11.14 -9.17 10.37
CA SER A 173 -12.39 -8.92 11.10
C SER A 173 -12.88 -7.48 10.99
N PHE A 174 -11.97 -6.53 10.79
CA PHE A 174 -12.26 -5.12 10.62
C PHE A 174 -12.76 -4.84 9.19
N ARG A 175 -12.12 -5.46 8.20
CA ARG A 175 -12.54 -5.44 6.79
C ARG A 175 -13.93 -6.04 6.61
N ASP A 176 -14.20 -7.21 7.20
CA ASP A 176 -15.50 -7.89 7.11
C ASP A 176 -16.64 -6.99 7.57
N LYS A 177 -16.44 -6.22 8.65
CA LYS A 177 -17.43 -5.24 9.13
C LYS A 177 -17.64 -4.10 8.13
N LYS A 178 -16.56 -3.52 7.59
CA LYS A 178 -16.64 -2.43 6.60
C LYS A 178 -17.37 -2.87 5.33
N VAL A 179 -16.99 -4.02 4.77
CA VAL A 179 -17.59 -4.55 3.54
C VAL A 179 -19.07 -4.88 3.76
N ARG A 180 -19.42 -5.57 4.85
CA ARG A 180 -20.80 -6.00 5.10
C ARG A 180 -21.74 -4.86 5.47
N ILE A 181 -21.28 -3.92 6.29
CA ILE A 181 -22.12 -2.81 6.76
C ILE A 181 -22.09 -1.67 5.75
N LEU A 182 -20.93 -1.08 5.48
CA LEU A 182 -20.86 0.12 4.64
C LEU A 182 -21.11 -0.20 3.16
N ASN A 183 -20.28 -1.06 2.56
CA ASN A 183 -20.39 -1.37 1.13
C ASN A 183 -21.67 -2.14 0.81
N GLY A 184 -22.09 -3.03 1.73
CA GLY A 184 -23.36 -3.74 1.65
C GLY A 184 -24.56 -2.80 1.65
N SER A 185 -24.62 -1.85 2.59
CA SER A 185 -25.69 -0.84 2.62
C SER A 185 -25.67 0.06 1.39
N HIS A 186 -24.50 0.53 0.94
CA HIS A 186 -24.40 1.34 -0.28
C HIS A 186 -24.96 0.59 -1.49
N THR A 187 -24.50 -0.65 -1.71
CA THR A 187 -24.96 -1.49 -2.82
C THR A 187 -26.47 -1.75 -2.76
N ALA A 188 -27.02 -1.97 -1.57
CA ALA A 188 -28.45 -2.20 -1.38
C ALA A 188 -29.30 -0.94 -1.63
N MET A 189 -28.78 0.24 -1.30
CA MET A 189 -29.52 1.50 -1.43
C MET A 189 -29.60 2.00 -2.88
N VAL A 190 -28.58 1.79 -3.71
CA VAL A 190 -28.54 2.27 -5.10
C VAL A 190 -29.80 1.88 -5.91
N PRO A 191 -30.19 0.59 -6.03
CA PRO A 191 -31.36 0.23 -6.82
C PRO A 191 -32.67 0.80 -6.27
N VAL A 192 -32.81 0.92 -4.95
CA VAL A 192 -33.99 1.49 -4.30
C VAL A 192 -34.07 3.01 -4.52
N GLY A 193 -32.94 3.72 -4.35
CA GLY A 193 -32.84 5.15 -4.58
C GLY A 193 -33.18 5.52 -6.02
N LEU A 194 -32.66 4.76 -6.99
CA LEU A 194 -32.98 4.96 -8.41
C LEU A 194 -34.48 4.76 -8.70
N GLN A 195 -35.15 3.78 -8.07
CA GLN A 195 -36.60 3.60 -8.24
C GLN A 195 -37.44 4.70 -7.57
N LEU A 196 -36.89 5.37 -6.55
CA LEU A 196 -37.52 6.51 -5.89
C LEU A 196 -37.20 7.85 -6.58
N GLY A 197 -36.41 7.84 -7.66
CA GLY A 197 -36.03 9.04 -8.41
C GLY A 197 -34.90 9.87 -7.77
N CYS A 198 -34.10 9.27 -6.88
CA CYS A 198 -32.89 9.89 -6.36
C CYS A 198 -31.74 9.72 -7.36
N GLU A 199 -31.01 10.82 -7.63
CA GLU A 199 -29.77 10.84 -8.42
C GLU A 199 -28.52 10.67 -7.54
#